data_AF-A0A9W4HPS7-F1
#
_entry.id   AF-A0A9W4HPS7-F1
#
_cell.length_a   1.000
_cell.length_b   1.000
_cell.length_c   1.000
_cell.angle_alpha   90.00
_cell.angle_beta   90.00
_cell.angle_gamma   90.00
#
_symmetry.space_group_name_H-M   'P 1'
#
loop_
_entity.id
_entity.type
_entity.pdbx_description
1 polymer ?
#
loop_
_entity_poly.entity_id
_entity_poly.type
_entity_poly.pdbx_seq_one_letter_code
_entity_poly.pdbx_strand_id
1 'polypeptide(L)'
;MTINPTYLAQRTRSSVNWGDAKYRVLKSYREWLRASPEIQTMYSLGMPVSAIRTKIRQEFEKHRYVAQIKTVDVLLYKSHAEFQETLNYWKQLSHVMKYFRPEEDPGARLPRNFVSGFLEGRN
;
A
#
# COMPACT_ATOMS: atom_id res chain seq x y z
N MET A 1 9.19 32.87 10.22
CA MET A 1 9.88 31.62 9.80
C MET A 1 8.84 30.75 9.11
N THR A 2 9.00 30.44 7.82
CA THR A 2 8.06 29.59 7.05
C THR A 2 8.52 28.14 7.07
N ILE A 3 7.61 27.21 7.35
CA ILE A 3 7.89 25.77 7.32
C ILE A 3 7.61 25.26 5.90
N ASN A 4 8.65 24.79 5.22
CA ASN A 4 8.53 24.27 3.85
C ASN A 4 8.09 22.80 3.86
N PRO A 5 7.34 22.35 2.83
CA PRO A 5 6.90 20.97 2.73
C PRO A 5 8.04 20.01 2.38
N THR A 6 7.89 18.73 2.75
CA THR A 6 8.83 17.65 2.44
C THR A 6 8.80 17.26 0.96
N TYR A 7 9.79 16.47 0.54
CA TYR A 7 9.78 15.85 -0.79
C TYR A 7 8.51 15.00 -0.98
N LEU A 8 7.88 15.12 -2.16
CA LEU A 8 6.61 14.48 -2.55
C LEU A 8 5.39 14.89 -1.71
N ALA A 9 5.49 15.94 -0.88
CA ALA A 9 4.36 16.52 -0.16
C ALA A 9 3.17 16.84 -1.09
N GLN A 10 1.97 16.43 -0.69
CA GLN A 10 0.74 16.81 -1.38
C GLN A 10 -0.25 17.41 -0.38
N ARG A 11 -0.91 18.49 -0.77
CA ARG A 11 -2.00 19.09 0.01
C ARG A 11 -3.19 18.15 0.06
N THR A 12 -3.64 17.81 1.27
CA THR A 12 -4.87 17.03 1.48
C THR A 12 -6.07 17.79 0.93
N ARG A 13 -6.91 17.08 0.17
CA ARG A 13 -8.20 17.58 -0.33
C ARG A 13 -9.21 16.44 -0.39
N SER A 14 -10.48 16.80 -0.31
CA SER A 14 -11.60 15.88 -0.51
C SER A 14 -12.02 15.85 -1.98
N SER A 15 -12.59 14.74 -2.41
CA SER A 15 -13.10 14.59 -3.76
C SER A 15 -14.47 15.22 -3.93
N VAL A 16 -14.67 15.88 -5.07
CA VAL A 16 -15.93 16.58 -5.39
C VAL A 16 -17.02 15.58 -5.79
N ASN A 17 -16.63 14.54 -6.51
CA ASN A 17 -17.51 13.47 -6.99
C ASN A 17 -16.71 12.19 -7.27
N TRP A 18 -17.40 11.13 -7.70
CA TRP A 18 -16.79 9.85 -8.04
C TRP A 18 -15.82 9.90 -9.23
N GLY A 19 -16.04 10.80 -10.20
CA GLY A 19 -15.13 10.97 -11.33
C GLY A 19 -13.75 11.47 -10.88
N ASP A 20 -13.73 12.49 -10.03
CA ASP A 20 -12.51 13.02 -9.41
C ASP A 20 -11.85 11.99 -8.49
N ALA A 21 -12.62 11.28 -7.66
CA ALA A 21 -12.09 10.21 -6.80
C ALA A 21 -11.43 9.10 -7.63
N LYS A 22 -12.10 8.62 -8.69
CA LYS A 22 -11.57 7.60 -9.59
C LYS A 22 -10.29 8.06 -10.28
N TYR A 23 -10.24 9.30 -10.76
CA TYR A 23 -9.04 9.86 -11.36
C TYR A 23 -7.87 9.87 -10.38
N ARG A 24 -8.10 10.30 -9.13
CA ARG A 24 -7.08 10.34 -8.08
C ARG A 24 -6.58 8.94 -7.71
N VAL A 25 -7.47 7.95 -7.60
CA VAL A 25 -7.10 6.54 -7.36
C VAL A 25 -6.23 6.02 -8.50
N LEU A 26 -6.62 6.24 -9.76
CA LEU A 26 -5.84 5.79 -10.92
C LEU A 26 -4.48 6.49 -11.01
N LYS A 27 -4.41 7.78 -10.64
CA LYS A 27 -3.15 8.53 -10.56
C LYS A 27 -2.23 7.90 -9.51
N SER A 28 -2.72 7.73 -8.28
CA SER A 28 -1.95 7.12 -7.18
C SER A 28 -1.47 5.71 -7.55
N TYR A 29 -2.33 4.89 -8.16
CA TYR A 29 -1.96 3.55 -8.62
C TYR A 29 -0.81 3.57 -9.65
N ARG A 30 -0.86 4.49 -10.62
CA ARG A 30 0.21 4.65 -11.63
C ARG A 30 1.53 5.11 -11.01
N GLU A 31 1.47 5.99 -10.01
CA GLU A 31 2.66 6.46 -9.28
C GLU A 31 3.34 5.29 -8.57
N TRP A 32 2.59 4.46 -7.85
CA TRP A 32 3.11 3.24 -7.23
C TRP A 32 3.74 2.26 -8.23
N LEU A 33 3.09 2.01 -9.38
CA LEU A 33 3.62 1.10 -10.40
C LEU A 33 4.91 1.60 -11.06
N ARG A 34 5.05 2.93 -11.19
CA ARG A 34 6.25 3.58 -11.75
C ARG A 34 7.39 3.61 -10.74
N ALA A 35 7.09 3.82 -9.46
CA ALA A 35 8.06 3.80 -8.37
C ALA A 35 8.59 2.40 -8.03
N SER A 36 7.93 1.32 -8.48
CA SER A 36 8.30 -0.05 -8.08
C SER A 36 9.78 -0.44 -8.31
N PRO A 37 10.45 -0.08 -9.43
CA PRO A 37 11.88 -0.36 -9.63
C PRO A 37 12.78 0.40 -8.65
N GLU A 38 12.40 1.63 -8.30
CA GLU A 38 13.12 2.46 -7.32
C GLU A 38 13.00 1.85 -5.93
N ILE A 39 11.79 1.44 -5.53
CA ILE A 39 11.52 0.73 -4.27
C ILE A 39 12.35 -0.55 -4.18
N GLN A 40 12.41 -1.35 -5.26
CA GLN A 40 13.23 -2.56 -5.29
C GLN A 40 14.70 -2.26 -5.00
N THR A 41 15.26 -1.24 -5.67
CA THR A 41 16.67 -0.86 -5.55
C THR A 41 16.98 -0.26 -4.18
N MET A 42 16.19 0.72 -3.73
CA MET A 42 16.40 1.41 -2.45
C MET A 42 16.37 0.45 -1.27
N TYR A 43 15.44 -0.50 -1.27
CA TYR A 43 15.28 -1.48 -0.19
C TYR A 43 16.04 -2.78 -0.42
N SER A 44 16.79 -2.91 -1.53
CA SER A 44 17.51 -4.14 -1.90
C SER A 44 16.63 -5.39 -1.82
N LEU A 45 15.40 -5.30 -2.36
CA LEU A 45 14.43 -6.38 -2.26
C LEU A 45 14.86 -7.58 -3.13
N GLY A 46 14.96 -8.77 -2.52
CA GLY A 46 15.31 -10.03 -3.19
C GLY A 46 14.22 -10.62 -4.11
N MET A 47 13.30 -9.80 -4.61
CA MET A 47 12.17 -10.21 -5.43
C MET A 47 12.06 -9.36 -6.70
N PRO A 48 11.45 -9.86 -7.78
CA PRO A 48 11.33 -9.10 -9.02
C PRO A 48 10.34 -7.94 -8.89
N VAL A 49 10.53 -6.88 -9.69
CA VAL A 49 9.61 -5.72 -9.77
C VAL A 49 8.16 -6.15 -10.05
N SER A 50 7.96 -7.23 -10.79
CA SER A 50 6.64 -7.80 -11.06
C SER A 50 5.91 -8.23 -9.79
N ALA A 51 6.61 -8.80 -8.80
CA ALA A 51 6.04 -9.19 -7.51
C ALA A 51 5.59 -7.95 -6.73
N ILE A 52 6.41 -6.90 -6.69
CA ILE A 52 6.09 -5.62 -6.05
C ILE A 52 4.83 -5.00 -6.69
N ARG A 53 4.76 -4.95 -8.02
CA ARG A 53 3.58 -4.43 -8.75
C ARG A 53 2.33 -5.27 -8.49
N THR A 54 2.49 -6.59 -8.39
CA THR A 54 1.39 -7.49 -8.04
C THR A 54 0.89 -7.19 -6.64
N LYS A 55 1.79 -6.93 -5.69
CA LYS A 55 1.43 -6.57 -4.32
C LYS A 55 0.70 -5.23 -4.23
N ILE A 56 1.20 -4.22 -4.93
CA ILE A 56 0.52 -2.93 -5.09
C ILE A 56 -0.91 -3.16 -5.60
N ARG A 57 -1.09 -3.98 -6.65
CA ARG A 57 -2.42 -4.30 -7.16
C ARG A 57 -3.32 -4.96 -6.12
N GLN A 58 -2.80 -5.91 -5.34
CA GLN A 58 -3.56 -6.56 -4.27
C GLN A 58 -4.06 -5.54 -3.23
N GLU A 59 -3.21 -4.61 -2.78
CA GLU A 59 -3.60 -3.59 -1.80
C GLU A 59 -4.65 -2.62 -2.35
N PHE A 60 -4.58 -2.26 -3.64
CA PHE A 60 -5.63 -1.45 -4.27
C PHE A 60 -6.95 -2.23 -4.43
N GLU A 61 -6.89 -3.50 -4.83
CA GLU A 61 -8.07 -4.35 -5.01
C GLU A 61 -8.77 -4.67 -3.68
N LYS A 62 -8.02 -4.75 -2.56
CA LYS A 62 -8.56 -4.91 -1.20
C LYS A 62 -9.65 -3.89 -0.86
N HIS A 63 -9.56 -2.68 -1.41
CA HIS A 63 -10.49 -1.59 -1.17
C HIS A 63 -11.39 -1.26 -2.37
N ARG A 64 -11.46 -2.14 -3.39
CA ARG A 64 -12.22 -1.90 -4.63
C ARG A 64 -13.71 -1.64 -4.40
N TYR A 65 -14.32 -2.27 -3.41
CA TYR A 65 -15.77 -2.24 -3.17
C TYR A 65 -16.20 -1.17 -2.15
N VAL A 66 -15.31 -0.24 -1.79
CA VAL A 66 -15.66 0.86 -0.89
C VAL A 66 -16.64 1.80 -1.58
N ALA A 67 -17.86 1.90 -1.04
CA ALA A 67 -18.97 2.66 -1.62
C ALA A 67 -19.11 4.09 -1.08
N GLN A 68 -18.29 4.51 -0.11
CA GLN A 68 -18.34 5.87 0.44
C GLN A 68 -17.15 6.71 -0.02
N ILE A 69 -17.42 7.84 -0.71
CA ILE A 69 -16.37 8.75 -1.23
C ILE A 69 -15.44 9.24 -0.11
N LYS A 70 -15.98 9.60 1.04
CA LYS A 70 -15.19 10.08 2.19
C LYS A 70 -14.17 9.03 2.66
N THR A 71 -14.54 7.75 2.62
CA THR A 71 -13.63 6.64 2.96
C THR A 71 -12.53 6.50 1.91
N VAL A 72 -12.88 6.66 0.62
CA VAL A 72 -11.88 6.67 -0.48
C VAL A 72 -10.89 7.82 -0.31
N ASP A 73 -11.33 9.01 0.09
CA ASP A 73 -10.44 10.15 0.36
C ASP A 73 -9.44 9.85 1.49
N VAL A 74 -9.89 9.21 2.56
CA VAL A 74 -9.00 8.78 3.67
C VAL A 74 -8.01 7.72 3.18
N LEU A 75 -8.44 6.76 2.36
CA LEU A 75 -7.56 5.75 1.79
C LEU A 75 -6.53 6.36 0.84
N LEU A 76 -6.92 7.33 0.02
CA LEU A 76 -6.00 8.08 -0.84
C LEU A 76 -4.97 8.86 -0.03
N TYR A 77 -5.39 9.52 1.05
CA TYR A 77 -4.48 10.21 1.96
C TYR A 77 -3.47 9.24 2.57
N LYS A 78 -3.94 8.10 3.09
CA LYS A 78 -3.06 7.05 3.65
C LYS A 78 -2.11 6.51 2.59
N SER A 79 -2.60 6.17 1.40
CA SER A 79 -1.76 5.73 0.27
C SER A 79 -0.63 6.72 -0.04
N HIS A 80 -0.93 8.02 -0.04
CA HIS A 80 0.07 9.06 -0.30
C HIS A 80 1.09 9.22 0.83
N ALA A 81 0.65 9.14 2.09
CA ALA A 81 1.55 9.13 3.23
C ALA A 81 2.51 7.92 3.17
N GLU A 82 1.97 6.73 2.92
CA GLU A 82 2.75 5.50 2.75
C GLU A 82 3.74 5.61 1.58
N PHE A 83 3.35 6.28 0.49
CA PHE A 83 4.20 6.53 -0.68
C PHE A 83 5.38 7.44 -0.35
N GLN A 84 5.12 8.55 0.35
CA GLN A 84 6.18 9.44 0.84
C GLN A 84 7.13 8.74 1.80
N GLU A 85 6.60 8.03 2.79
CA GLU A 85 7.42 7.30 3.76
C GLU A 85 8.33 6.27 3.10
N THR A 86 7.89 5.67 1.99
CA THR A 86 8.65 4.67 1.23
C THR A 86 9.70 5.33 0.33
N LEU A 87 9.33 6.36 -0.45
CA LEU A 87 10.27 7.01 -1.39
C LEU A 87 11.24 7.98 -0.73
N ASN A 88 10.87 8.58 0.40
CA ASN A 88 11.78 9.39 1.20
C ASN A 88 12.69 8.54 2.10
N TYR A 89 12.59 7.21 2.01
CA TYR A 89 13.35 6.26 2.81
C TYR A 89 13.20 6.46 4.33
N TRP A 90 12.00 6.85 4.77
CA TRP A 90 11.66 6.96 6.19
C TRP A 90 11.33 5.59 6.79
N LYS A 91 10.79 4.68 5.97
CA LYS A 91 10.62 3.27 6.32
C LYS A 91 11.93 2.52 6.23
N GLN A 92 12.07 1.53 7.11
CA GLN A 92 13.08 0.48 7.01
C GLN A 92 12.56 -0.76 6.27
N LEU A 93 13.48 -1.63 5.82
CA LEU A 93 13.17 -2.87 5.10
C LEU A 93 12.07 -3.71 5.78
N SER A 94 12.12 -3.87 7.10
CA SER A 94 11.12 -4.63 7.88
C SER A 94 9.68 -4.12 7.67
N HIS A 95 9.50 -2.80 7.53
CA HIS A 95 8.19 -2.20 7.30
C HIS A 95 7.67 -2.49 5.88
N VAL A 96 8.57 -2.50 4.88
CA VAL A 96 8.22 -2.87 3.50
C VAL A 96 7.92 -4.37 3.40
N MET A 97 8.73 -5.21 4.03
CA MET A 97 8.53 -6.67 4.03
C MET A 97 7.25 -7.10 4.76
N LYS A 98 6.70 -6.27 5.65
CA LYS A 98 5.40 -6.53 6.28
C LYS A 98 4.27 -6.78 5.27
N TYR A 99 4.30 -6.13 4.10
CA TYR A 99 3.31 -6.40 3.06
C TYR A 99 3.45 -7.83 2.51
N PHE A 100 4.68 -8.32 2.38
CA PHE A 100 5.01 -9.63 1.80
C PHE A 100 5.00 -10.78 2.83
N ARG A 101 4.65 -10.50 4.09
CA ARG A 101 4.64 -11.49 5.19
C ARG A 101 3.89 -12.80 4.87
N PRO A 102 2.72 -12.81 4.20
CA PRO A 102 2.04 -14.06 3.86
C PRO A 102 2.75 -14.90 2.78
N GLU A 103 3.76 -14.34 2.10
CA GLU A 103 4.59 -15.05 1.12
C GLU A 103 5.87 -15.60 1.76
N GLU A 104 6.41 -14.92 2.79
CA GLU A 104 7.60 -15.38 3.54
C GLU A 104 7.29 -16.45 4.58
N ASP A 105 6.21 -16.26 5.34
CA ASP A 105 5.84 -17.14 6.44
C ASP A 105 4.51 -17.84 6.11
N PRO A 106 4.54 -19.15 5.75
CA PRO A 106 3.33 -19.94 5.54
C PRO A 106 2.41 -19.94 6.76
N GLY A 107 2.99 -19.83 7.96
CA GLY A 107 2.28 -19.70 9.22
C GLY A 107 1.62 -18.33 9.39
N ALA A 108 1.96 -17.29 8.62
CA ALA A 108 1.25 -16.01 8.71
C ALA A 108 -0.15 -16.03 8.07
N ARG A 109 -0.47 -17.05 7.27
CA ARG A 109 -1.80 -17.21 6.66
C ARG A 109 -2.81 -17.73 7.69
N LEU A 110 -4.07 -17.34 7.54
CA LEU A 110 -5.13 -17.97 8.31
C LEU A 110 -5.23 -19.47 7.97
N PRO A 111 -5.53 -20.30 8.97
CA PRO A 111 -5.72 -21.73 8.78
C PRO A 111 -6.82 -21.99 7.74
N ARG A 112 -6.59 -22.99 6.87
CA ARG A 112 -7.48 -23.27 5.73
C ARG A 112 -8.83 -23.85 6.15
N ASN A 113 -8.87 -24.52 7.30
CA ASN A 113 -10.07 -25.15 7.81
C ASN A 113 -10.17 -24.98 9.33
N PHE A 114 -11.39 -25.17 9.83
CA PHE A 114 -11.70 -25.05 11.26
C PHE A 114 -10.81 -25.95 12.13
N VAL A 115 -10.58 -27.21 11.74
CA VAL A 115 -9.80 -28.16 12.55
C VAL A 115 -8.34 -27.69 12.71
N SER A 116 -7.70 -27.21 11.65
CA SER A 116 -6.36 -26.64 11.72
C SER A 116 -6.32 -25.39 12.59
N GLY A 117 -7.32 -24.50 12.49
CA GLY A 117 -7.37 -23.29 13.31
C GLY A 117 -7.64 -23.59 14.79
N PHE A 118 -8.49 -24.56 15.06
CA PHE A 118 -8.75 -25.04 16.41
C PHE A 118 -7.50 -25.64 17.06
N LEU A 119 -6.78 -26.52 16.35
CA LEU A 119 -5.56 -27.16 16.85
C LEU A 119 -4.40 -26.16 17.05
N GLU A 120 -4.30 -25.14 16.19
CA GLU A 120 -3.27 -24.09 16.30
C GLU A 120 -3.66 -22.96 17.29
N GLY A 121 -4.91 -22.94 17.80
CA GLY A 121 -5.42 -21.86 18.65
C GLY A 121 -5.61 -20.53 17.90
N ARG A 122 -5.86 -20.58 16.59
CA ARG A 122 -5.94 -19.43 15.68
C ARG A 122 -7.33 -19.43 15.04
N ASN A 123 -8.24 -18.65 15.64
CA ASN A 123 -9.60 -18.43 15.15
C ASN A 123 -9.71 -17.12 14.36
#